data_AF-A0A5N4EDM8-F1
#
_entry.id   AF-A0A5N4EDM8-F1
#
_cell.length_a   1.000
_cell.length_b   1.000
_cell.length_c   1.000
_cell.angle_alpha   90.00
_cell.angle_beta   90.00
_cell.angle_gamma   90.00
#
_symmetry.space_group_name_H-M   'P 1'
#
loop_
_entity.id
_entity.type
_entity.pdbx_description
1 polymer ?
#
loop_
_entity_poly.entity_id
_entity_poly.type
_entity_poly.pdbx_seq_one_letter_code
_entity_poly.pdbx_strand_id
1 'polypeptide(L)'
;MAVLIVTENYLEFGLETGFTNFSDSAMQFLEKQGLESQGPVSKLTFKFFLAIFCSLIGAFLTFPGLRLAQMHLDALNLATEKITQ
;
A
#
# COMPACT_ATOMS: atom_id res chain seq x y z
N MET A 1 -10.11 11.83 -14.60
CA MET A 1 -9.54 10.47 -14.63
C MET A 1 -8.24 10.54 -15.41
N ALA A 2 -7.09 10.58 -14.73
CA ALA A 2 -5.79 10.60 -15.40
C ALA A 2 -5.32 9.15 -15.57
N VAL A 3 -5.19 8.68 -16.80
CA VAL A 3 -4.62 7.37 -17.10
C VAL A 3 -3.13 7.58 -17.36
N LEU A 4 -2.30 7.12 -16.41
CA LEU A 4 -0.86 7.10 -16.58
C LEU A 4 -0.49 5.81 -17.34
N ILE A 5 -0.10 5.95 -18.60
CA ILE A 5 0.36 4.83 -19.43
C ILE A 5 1.83 4.57 -19.06
N VAL A 6 2.04 3.60 -18.16
CA VAL A 6 3.36 3.13 -17.75
C VAL A 6 3.62 1.77 -18.41
N THR A 7 4.84 1.55 -18.89
CA THR A 7 5.21 0.30 -19.56
C THR A 7 5.19 -0.85 -18.55
N GLU A 8 4.73 -2.04 -18.98
CA GLU A 8 4.48 -3.18 -18.06
C GLU A 8 5.74 -3.63 -17.29
N ASN A 9 6.94 -3.34 -17.81
CA ASN A 9 8.22 -3.57 -17.12
C ASN A 9 8.39 -2.78 -15.81
N TYR A 10 7.66 -1.68 -15.61
CA TYR A 10 7.65 -0.94 -14.33
C TYR A 10 6.45 -1.30 -13.45
N LEU A 11 5.52 -2.11 -13.96
CA LEU A 11 4.31 -2.54 -13.24
C LEU A 11 4.47 -3.95 -12.64
N GLU A 12 5.64 -4.57 -12.76
CA GLU A 12 6.03 -5.60 -11.82
C GLU A 12 6.37 -4.92 -10.49
N PHE A 13 5.45 -4.99 -9.52
CA PHE A 13 5.62 -4.49 -8.15
C PHE A 13 6.80 -5.13 -7.38
N GLY A 14 7.68 -5.91 -8.04
CA GLY A 14 8.75 -6.67 -7.44
C GLY A 14 8.26 -7.72 -6.44
N LEU A 15 6.97 -8.06 -6.49
CA LEU A 15 6.31 -8.79 -5.41
C LEU A 15 6.77 -10.24 -5.32
N GLU A 16 7.10 -10.85 -6.45
CA GLU A 16 7.66 -12.21 -6.53
C GLU A 16 9.03 -12.24 -5.84
N THR A 17 9.93 -11.35 -6.23
CA THR A 17 11.28 -11.19 -5.68
C THR A 17 11.25 -10.76 -4.21
N GLY A 18 10.35 -9.86 -3.83
CA GLY A 18 10.15 -9.44 -2.45
C GLY A 18 9.65 -10.59 -1.57
N PHE A 19 8.72 -11.39 -2.08
CA PHE A 19 8.20 -12.55 -1.37
C PHE A 19 9.27 -13.63 -1.17
N THR A 20 10.09 -13.94 -2.18
CA THR A 20 11.17 -14.94 -2.02
C THR A 20 12.18 -14.50 -0.98
N ASN A 21 12.63 -13.24 -1.03
CA ASN A 21 13.57 -12.70 -0.04
C ASN A 21 12.98 -12.64 1.38
N PHE A 22 11.71 -12.26 1.50
CA PHE A 22 11.01 -12.23 2.78
C PHE A 22 10.81 -13.63 3.35
N SER A 23 10.41 -14.59 2.52
CA SER A 23 10.21 -15.98 2.92
C SER A 23 11.50 -16.62 3.39
N ASP A 24 12.62 -16.42 2.67
CA ASP A 24 13.93 -16.94 3.07
C ASP A 24 14.41 -16.32 4.38
N SER A 25 14.23 -15.00 4.54
CA SER A 25 14.59 -14.29 5.78
C SER A 25 13.73 -14.71 6.97
N ALA A 26 12.43 -14.91 6.75
CA ALA A 26 11.48 -15.38 7.76
C ALA A 26 11.78 -16.82 8.17
N MET A 27 12.16 -17.69 7.23
CA MET A 27 12.55 -19.06 7.52
C MET A 27 13.82 -19.12 8.37
N GLN A 28 14.86 -18.37 8.02
CA GLN A 28 16.07 -18.25 8.85
C GLN A 28 15.78 -17.69 10.26
N PHE A 29 14.86 -16.73 10.37
CA PHE A 29 14.47 -16.18 11.66
C PHE A 29 13.72 -17.19 12.52
N LEU A 30 12.82 -17.99 11.93
CA LEU A 30 12.07 -19.04 12.64
C LEU A 30 12.98 -20.21 13.06
N GLU A 31 13.92 -20.63 12.21
CA GLU A 31 14.93 -21.63 12.57
C GLU A 31 15.77 -21.15 13.76
N LYS A 32 16.17 -19.87 13.77
CA LYS A 32 16.88 -19.27 14.92
C LYS A 32 16.04 -19.18 16.19
N GLN A 33 14.71 -19.17 16.07
CA GLN A 33 13.77 -19.20 17.20
C GLN A 33 13.47 -20.64 17.66
N GLY A 34 14.05 -21.66 17.04
CA GLY A 34 13.86 -23.07 17.40
C GLY A 34 12.47 -23.62 17.07
N LEU A 35 11.73 -22.92 16.19
CA LEU A 35 10.42 -23.36 15.71
C LEU A 35 10.59 -24.02 14.34
N GLU A 36 10.47 -25.34 14.30
CA GLU A 36 10.33 -26.14 13.06
C GLU A 36 8.97 -25.79 12.41
N SER A 37 8.89 -24.64 11.73
CA SER A 37 7.67 -24.25 11.05
C SER A 37 7.50 -25.07 9.79
N GLN A 38 6.43 -25.85 9.79
CA GLN A 38 6.02 -26.72 8.70
C GLN A 38 5.63 -25.90 7.45
N GLY A 39 6.62 -25.62 6.61
CA GLY A 39 6.45 -25.27 5.21
C GLY A 39 6.23 -23.78 4.89
N PRO A 40 6.51 -23.40 3.63
CA PRO A 40 6.35 -22.04 3.14
C PRO A 40 4.87 -21.68 3.23
N VAL A 41 4.56 -20.62 3.98
CA VAL A 41 3.24 -20.01 4.01
C VAL A 41 2.82 -19.81 2.55
N SER A 42 1.77 -20.52 2.12
CA SER A 42 1.33 -20.56 0.71
C SER A 42 1.36 -19.14 0.12
N LYS A 43 2.00 -18.96 -1.04
CA LYS A 43 2.08 -17.65 -1.75
C LYS A 43 0.73 -16.93 -1.77
N LEU A 44 -0.36 -17.68 -1.80
CA LEU A 44 -1.74 -17.21 -1.71
C LEU A 44 -2.05 -16.46 -0.40
N THR A 45 -1.67 -17.03 0.75
CA THR A 45 -1.92 -16.46 2.09
C THR A 45 -1.17 -15.13 2.25
N PHE A 46 0.09 -15.05 1.79
CA PHE A 46 0.83 -13.79 1.82
C PHE A 46 0.19 -12.72 0.93
N LYS A 47 -0.20 -13.07 -0.30
CA LYS A 47 -0.93 -12.15 -1.20
C LYS A 47 -2.26 -11.70 -0.58
N PHE A 48 -2.96 -12.59 0.11
CA PHE A 48 -4.21 -12.28 0.80
C PHE A 48 -4.00 -11.28 1.95
N PHE A 49 -3.02 -11.51 2.82
CA PHE A 49 -2.68 -10.55 3.88
C PHE A 49 -2.23 -9.20 3.33
N LEU A 50 -1.38 -9.20 2.30
CA LEU A 50 -0.94 -7.97 1.65
C LEU A 50 -2.12 -7.19 1.06
N ALA A 51 -3.07 -7.88 0.40
CA ALA A 51 -4.27 -7.26 -0.12
C ALA A 51 -5.13 -6.64 0.99
N ILE A 52 -5.27 -7.32 2.13
CA ILE A 52 -6.00 -6.80 3.30
C ILE A 52 -5.31 -5.54 3.85
N PHE A 53 -4.00 -5.57 4.07
CA PHE A 53 -3.27 -4.40 4.58
C PHE A 53 -3.31 -3.22 3.60
N CYS A 54 -3.16 -3.50 2.30
CA CYS A 54 -3.27 -2.47 1.26
C CYS A 54 -4.68 -1.88 1.22
N SER A 55 -5.72 -2.70 1.36
CA SER A 55 -7.11 -2.23 1.44
C SER A 55 -7.38 -1.42 2.70
N LEU A 56 -6.83 -1.83 3.85
CA LEU A 56 -6.98 -1.12 5.12
C LEU A 56 -6.31 0.25 5.06
N ILE A 57 -5.04 0.29 4.65
CA ILE A 57 -4.27 1.53 4.51
C ILE A 57 -4.90 2.42 3.44
N GLY A 58 -5.29 1.84 2.30
CA GLY A 58 -6.01 2.54 1.24
C GLY A 58 -7.28 3.18 1.79
N ALA A 59 -8.19 2.42 2.40
CA ALA A 59 -9.41 2.97 2.97
C ALA A 59 -9.11 4.06 4.02
N PHE A 60 -8.16 3.81 4.94
CA PHE A 60 -7.85 4.72 6.03
C PHE A 60 -7.14 6.01 5.58
N LEU A 61 -6.41 6.01 4.46
CA LEU A 61 -5.80 7.21 3.91
C LEU A 61 -6.74 7.95 2.94
N THR A 62 -7.59 7.22 2.21
CA THR A 62 -8.46 7.84 1.20
C THR A 62 -9.55 8.69 1.84
N PHE A 63 -10.18 8.25 2.94
CA PHE A 63 -11.26 9.03 3.58
C PHE A 63 -10.78 10.33 4.27
N PRO A 64 -9.74 10.33 5.12
CA PRO A 64 -9.17 11.55 5.68
C PRO A 64 -8.48 12.40 4.62
N GLY A 65 -7.78 11.77 3.66
CA GLY A 65 -7.06 12.47 2.60
C GLY A 65 -7.99 13.25 1.67
N LEU A 66 -9.11 12.64 1.26
CA LEU A 66 -10.11 13.30 0.44
C LEU A 66 -10.80 14.45 1.20
N ARG A 67 -11.07 14.26 2.49
CA ARG A 67 -11.66 15.30 3.34
C ARG A 67 -10.71 16.48 3.57
N LEU A 68 -9.41 16.22 3.76
CA LEU A 68 -8.40 17.28 3.88
C LEU A 68 -8.26 18.08 2.59
N ALA A 69 -8.24 17.40 1.43
CA ALA A 69 -8.17 18.06 0.14
C ALA A 69 -9.38 18.97 -0.11
N GLN A 70 -10.59 18.51 0.25
CA GLN A 70 -11.80 19.33 0.17
C GLN A 70 -11.72 20.56 1.09
N MET A 71 -11.25 20.39 2.33
CA MET A 71 -11.08 21.50 3.27
C MET A 71 -10.05 22.53 2.78
N HIS A 72 -8.98 22.07 2.13
CA HIS A 72 -7.98 22.94 1.50
C HIS A 72 -8.54 23.73 0.31
N LEU A 73 -9.37 23.11 -0.51
CA LEU A 73 -10.02 23.75 -1.66
C LEU A 73 -11.05 24.79 -1.20
N ASP A 74 -11.86 24.45 -0.18
CA ASP A 74 -12.80 25.39 0.44
C ASP A 74 -12.09 26.61 1.03
N ALA A 75 -10.97 26.42 1.73
CA ALA A 75 -10.18 27.52 2.26
C ALA A 75 -9.62 28.42 1.15
N LEU A 76 -9.21 27.83 0.01
CA LEU A 76 -8.72 28.58 -1.16
C LEU A 76 -9.85 29.42 -1.79
N ASN A 77 -11.02 28.81 -2.00
CA ASN A 77 -12.19 29.51 -2.56
C ASN A 77 -12.63 30.67 -1.68
N LEU A 78 -12.65 30.47 -0.36
CA LEU A 78 -13.03 31.51 0.59
C LEU A 78 -12.02 32.67 0.62
N ALA A 79 -10.73 32.38 0.46
CA ALA A 79 -9.69 33.41 0.34
C ALA A 79 -9.80 34.19 -0.98
N THR A 80 -10.08 33.50 -2.09
CA THR A 80 -10.28 34.13 -3.41
C THR A 80 -11.53 35.02 -3.44
N GLU A 81 -12.64 34.59 -2.82
CA GLU A 81 -13.84 35.42 -2.66
C GLU A 81 -13.56 36.72 -1.89
N LYS A 82 -12.77 36.63 -0.82
CA LYS A 82 -12.39 37.80 -0.01
C LYS A 82 -11.46 38.79 -0.72
N ILE A 83 -10.72 38.37 -1.74
CA ILE A 83 -9.82 39.24 -2.52
C ILE A 83 -10.57 40.00 -3.62
N THR A 84 -11.79 39.54 -3.98
CA THR A 84 -12.57 40.10 -5.11
C THR A 84 -13.64 41.12 -4.65
N GLN A 85 -13.93 41.20 -3.35
CA GLN A 85 -14.72 42.29 -2.73
C GLN A 85 -13.84 43.49 -2.34
#